data_AF-A0A1W9U4I9-F1
#
_entry.id   AF-A0A1W9U4I9-F1
#
_cell.length_a   1.000
_cell.length_b   1.000
_cell.length_c   1.000
_cell.angle_alpha   90.00
_cell.angle_beta   90.00
_cell.angle_gamma   90.00
#
_symmetry.space_group_name_H-M   'P 1'
#
loop_
_entity.id
_entity.type
_entity.pdbx_description
1 polymer ?
#
loop_
_entity_poly.entity_id
_entity_poly.type
_entity_poly.pdbx_seq_one_letter_code
_entity_poly.pdbx_strand_id
1 'polypeptide(L)'
;MREIELMFNRCRFQSVMDVAEEAKKRTDDKAPFFSLLRDIAEGFYCWDSVQYDSAYNVLKKSVGKMPALLQFADNRAFVSFSQQVNSCFERLTLIKAQRDQLKVNKGKKNIQSADPLCRDFLADIVANAIRRAEVEHKYDDAVARLYSAIEKMAKITLKADFNFDNSAIDVDSVTDEMIKTWLEAQRYGAEKLIKLPLSRSFELLFLLQHPLGKQFKEQQQQLEKVLSIRNGTILAHGYDSVSEKTYGEMLKIALLFLGLDRSNLPVFPQMSWGYQGLS
;
A
#
# COMPACT_ATOMS: atom_id res chain seq x y z
N MET A 1 -15.00 15.68 20.10
CA MET A 1 -14.45 16.31 18.86
C MET A 1 -12.93 16.34 18.86
N ARG A 2 -12.25 17.06 19.77
CA ARG A 2 -10.77 17.10 19.84
C ARG A 2 -10.09 15.73 19.95
N GLU A 3 -10.68 14.85 20.76
CA GLU A 3 -10.19 13.48 20.93
C GLU A 3 -10.29 12.67 19.63
N ILE A 4 -11.45 12.73 18.96
CA ILE A 4 -11.67 12.10 17.64
C ILE A 4 -10.65 12.62 16.61
N GLU A 5 -10.44 13.94 16.55
CA GLU A 5 -9.46 14.56 15.65
C GLU A 5 -8.04 14.01 15.89
N LEU A 6 -7.58 14.01 17.14
CA LEU A 6 -6.25 13.51 17.49
C LEU A 6 -6.10 12.02 17.16
N MET A 7 -7.11 11.21 17.47
CA MET A 7 -7.09 9.77 17.21
C MET A 7 -7.11 9.47 15.71
N PHE A 8 -7.95 10.15 14.94
CA PHE A 8 -8.06 9.96 13.50
C PHE A 8 -6.73 10.30 12.80
N ASN A 9 -6.16 11.47 13.09
CA ASN A 9 -4.91 11.91 12.50
C ASN A 9 -3.72 11.01 12.90
N ARG A 10 -3.83 10.29 14.02
CA ARG A 10 -2.87 9.28 14.48
C ARG A 10 -3.17 7.85 14.01
N CYS A 11 -4.05 7.70 13.02
CA CYS A 11 -4.48 6.41 12.47
C CYS A 11 -5.09 5.45 13.52
N ARG A 12 -5.59 5.97 14.64
CA ARG A 12 -6.29 5.20 15.70
C ARG A 12 -7.76 5.06 15.37
N PHE A 13 -8.05 4.57 14.16
CA PHE A 13 -9.41 4.51 13.62
C PHE A 13 -10.37 3.67 14.47
N GLN A 14 -9.88 2.58 15.09
CA GLN A 14 -10.70 1.80 16.02
C GLN A 14 -11.20 2.64 17.20
N SER A 15 -10.30 3.40 17.83
CA SER A 15 -10.66 4.30 18.92
C SER A 15 -11.62 5.41 18.47
N VAL A 16 -11.48 5.91 17.24
CA VAL A 16 -12.45 6.86 16.67
C VAL A 16 -13.83 6.23 16.55
N MET A 17 -13.92 4.98 16.07
CA MET A 17 -15.20 4.29 15.96
C MET A 17 -15.87 4.13 17.33
N ASP A 18 -15.11 3.71 18.34
CA ASP A 18 -15.62 3.50 19.70
C ASP A 18 -16.14 4.81 20.32
N VAL A 19 -15.35 5.89 20.21
CA VAL A 19 -15.72 7.22 20.73
C VAL A 19 -16.92 7.81 19.96
N ALA A 20 -16.99 7.61 18.64
CA ALA A 20 -18.11 8.08 17.84
C ALA A 20 -19.42 7.34 18.18
N GLU A 21 -19.38 6.02 18.39
CA GLU A 21 -20.57 5.26 18.80
C GLU A 21 -21.04 5.67 20.20
N GLU A 22 -20.13 5.99 21.12
CA GLU A 22 -20.49 6.48 22.45
C GLU A 22 -21.06 7.91 22.39
N ALA A 23 -20.49 8.80 21.58
CA ALA A 23 -21.00 10.16 21.39
C ALA A 23 -22.42 10.15 20.79
N LYS A 24 -22.65 9.28 19.80
CA LYS A 24 -23.96 9.08 19.17
C LYS A 24 -25.08 8.76 20.18
N LYS A 25 -24.80 7.99 21.22
CA LYS A 25 -25.79 7.65 22.28
C LYS A 25 -26.14 8.82 23.19
N ARG A 26 -25.32 9.86 23.22
CA ARG A 26 -25.45 11.01 24.15
C ARG A 26 -26.06 12.24 23.50
N THR A 27 -26.16 12.28 22.17
CA THR A 27 -26.64 13.43 21.40
C THR A 27 -27.55 12.97 20.26
N ASP A 28 -28.86 12.95 20.49
CA ASP A 28 -29.84 12.44 19.52
C ASP A 28 -29.89 13.28 18.23
N ASP A 29 -29.73 14.60 18.35
CA ASP A 29 -29.71 15.55 17.23
C ASP A 29 -28.47 15.40 16.34
N LYS A 30 -27.32 15.10 16.94
CA LYS A 30 -26.02 14.89 16.25
C LYS A 30 -25.72 13.41 15.97
N ALA A 31 -26.63 12.49 16.28
CA ALA A 31 -26.46 11.05 16.08
C ALA A 31 -26.12 10.68 14.61
N PRO A 32 -26.76 11.27 13.58
CA PRO A 32 -26.38 11.00 12.18
C PRO A 32 -24.94 11.40 11.85
N PHE A 33 -24.46 12.51 12.41
CA PHE A 33 -23.10 12.99 12.22
C PHE A 33 -22.06 12.04 12.83
N PHE A 34 -22.28 11.61 14.07
CA PHE A 34 -21.39 10.64 14.71
C PHE A 34 -21.43 9.26 14.05
N SER A 35 -22.60 8.83 13.55
CA SER A 35 -22.70 7.61 12.75
C SER A 35 -21.88 7.71 11.47
N LEU A 36 -21.93 8.85 10.77
CA LEU A 36 -21.10 9.07 9.58
C LEU A 36 -19.61 9.04 9.94
N LEU A 37 -19.20 9.69 11.03
CA LEU A 37 -17.81 9.71 11.46
C LEU A 37 -17.26 8.31 11.76
N ARG A 38 -18.06 7.49 12.42
CA ARG A 38 -17.74 6.09 12.68
C ARG A 38 -17.56 5.31 11.37
N ASP A 39 -18.52 5.43 10.44
CA ASP A 39 -18.45 4.77 9.13
C ASP A 39 -17.20 5.22 8.33
N ILE A 40 -16.84 6.51 8.37
CA ILE A 40 -15.62 7.02 7.73
C ILE A 40 -14.37 6.39 8.36
N ALA A 41 -14.30 6.38 9.70
CA ALA A 41 -13.18 5.76 10.41
C ALA A 41 -13.05 4.26 10.12
N GLU A 42 -14.17 3.53 10.04
CA GLU A 42 -14.19 2.12 9.62
C GLU A 42 -13.62 1.96 8.20
N GLY A 43 -14.02 2.82 7.27
CA GLY A 43 -13.52 2.81 5.91
C GLY A 43 -12.00 2.96 5.82
N PHE A 44 -11.44 3.94 6.55
CA PHE A 44 -9.99 4.14 6.61
C PHE A 44 -9.26 3.07 7.42
N TYR A 45 -9.88 2.50 8.46
CA TYR A 45 -9.35 1.34 9.17
C TYR A 45 -9.17 0.13 8.25
N CYS A 46 -10.22 -0.19 7.48
CA CYS A 46 -10.18 -1.28 6.50
C CYS A 46 -9.11 -1.00 5.44
N TRP A 47 -9.02 0.23 4.92
CA TRP A 47 -8.01 0.58 3.93
C TRP A 47 -6.60 0.42 4.50
N ASP A 48 -6.33 0.97 5.68
CA ASP A 48 -5.01 0.93 6.30
C ASP A 48 -4.57 -0.49 6.72
N SER A 49 -5.55 -1.40 6.81
CA SER A 49 -5.39 -2.84 7.03
C SER A 49 -5.39 -3.66 5.73
N VAL A 50 -5.30 -3.00 4.56
CA VAL A 50 -5.21 -3.63 3.23
C VAL A 50 -6.49 -4.40 2.83
N GLN A 51 -7.61 -4.13 3.50
CA GLN A 51 -8.93 -4.68 3.21
C GLN A 51 -9.69 -3.79 2.20
N TYR A 52 -9.13 -3.64 1.00
CA TYR A 52 -9.64 -2.72 -0.04
C TYR A 52 -11.13 -2.92 -0.39
N ASP A 53 -11.60 -4.16 -0.38
CA ASP A 53 -12.99 -4.50 -0.68
C ASP A 53 -13.96 -3.92 0.37
N SER A 54 -13.65 -4.14 1.66
CA SER A 54 -14.40 -3.58 2.78
C SER A 54 -14.31 -2.06 2.81
N ALA A 55 -13.10 -1.51 2.64
CA ALA A 55 -12.85 -0.08 2.60
C ALA A 55 -13.68 0.62 1.52
N TYR A 56 -13.70 0.07 0.31
CA TYR A 56 -14.48 0.62 -0.80
C TYR A 56 -15.98 0.65 -0.47
N ASN A 57 -16.51 -0.47 0.04
CA ASN A 57 -17.94 -0.57 0.34
C ASN A 57 -18.38 0.40 1.44
N VAL A 58 -17.57 0.55 2.48
CA VAL A 58 -17.86 1.46 3.61
C VAL A 58 -17.71 2.92 3.20
N LEU A 59 -16.60 3.29 2.53
CA LEU A 59 -16.38 4.67 2.09
C LEU A 59 -17.37 5.10 1.00
N LYS A 60 -17.75 4.22 0.08
CA LYS A 60 -18.79 4.51 -0.93
C LYS A 60 -20.10 4.93 -0.27
N LYS A 61 -20.53 4.18 0.76
CA LYS A 61 -21.75 4.51 1.53
C LYS A 61 -21.57 5.83 2.29
N SER A 62 -20.41 6.04 2.91
CA SER A 62 -20.10 7.25 3.69
C SER A 62 -20.14 8.50 2.82
N VAL A 63 -19.44 8.49 1.68
CA VAL A 63 -19.43 9.56 0.68
C VAL A 63 -20.84 9.87 0.18
N GLY A 64 -21.67 8.85 -0.07
CA GLY A 64 -23.07 9.05 -0.48
C GLY A 64 -23.95 9.73 0.57
N LYS A 65 -23.63 9.59 1.87
CA LYS A 65 -24.38 10.22 2.97
C LYS A 65 -23.87 11.64 3.30
N MET A 66 -22.65 12.00 2.92
CA MET A 66 -22.02 13.28 3.29
C MET A 66 -22.81 14.54 2.89
N PRO A 67 -23.37 14.66 1.66
CA PRO A 67 -24.08 15.88 1.25
C PRO A 67 -25.23 16.27 2.17
N ALA A 68 -25.98 15.27 2.67
CA ALA A 68 -27.10 15.48 3.58
C ALA A 68 -26.68 15.98 4.98
N LEU A 69 -25.40 15.86 5.34
CA LEU A 69 -24.87 16.36 6.61
C LEU A 69 -24.09 17.68 6.44
N LEU A 70 -23.56 17.94 5.24
CA LEU A 70 -22.94 19.22 4.90
C LEU A 70 -23.94 20.38 4.94
N GLN A 71 -25.22 20.13 4.62
CA GLN A 71 -26.28 21.14 4.69
C GLN A 71 -26.52 21.70 6.11
N PHE A 72 -26.02 21.02 7.14
CA PHE A 72 -26.11 21.43 8.54
C PHE A 72 -24.76 21.85 9.13
N ALA A 73 -23.70 21.86 8.30
CA ALA A 73 -22.35 22.14 8.76
C ALA A 73 -21.94 23.57 8.37
N ASP A 74 -22.09 24.52 9.29
CA ASP A 74 -21.47 25.86 9.19
C ASP A 74 -19.92 25.83 9.32
N ASN A 75 -19.34 24.62 9.38
CA ASN A 75 -17.95 24.41 9.67
C ASN A 75 -17.14 24.13 8.38
N ARG A 76 -16.41 25.15 7.92
CA ARG A 76 -15.44 25.06 6.80
C ARG A 76 -14.47 23.88 6.95
N ALA A 77 -14.11 23.50 8.17
CA ALA A 77 -13.20 22.38 8.42
C ALA A 77 -13.86 21.02 8.17
N PHE A 78 -15.19 20.89 8.36
CA PHE A 78 -15.91 19.69 7.96
C PHE A 78 -16.04 19.59 6.44
N VAL A 79 -16.33 20.71 5.76
CA VAL A 79 -16.36 20.76 4.28
C VAL A 79 -15.01 20.32 3.68
N SER A 80 -13.90 20.88 4.20
CA SER A 80 -12.55 20.49 3.75
C SER A 80 -12.26 19.02 4.02
N PHE A 81 -12.64 18.50 5.20
CA PHE A 81 -12.49 17.07 5.51
C PHE A 81 -13.30 16.19 4.56
N SER A 82 -14.56 16.52 4.27
CA SER A 82 -15.39 15.79 3.31
C SER A 82 -14.80 15.78 1.90
N GLN A 83 -14.22 16.90 1.44
CA GLN A 83 -13.52 16.95 0.16
C GLN A 83 -12.32 16.01 0.13
N GLN A 84 -11.50 16.01 1.18
CA GLN A 84 -10.36 15.10 1.30
C GLN A 84 -10.80 13.63 1.32
N VAL A 85 -11.90 13.29 2.01
CA VAL A 85 -12.47 11.93 2.01
C VAL A 85 -12.94 11.53 0.62
N ASN A 86 -13.60 12.42 -0.13
CA ASN A 86 -14.03 12.16 -1.50
C ASN A 86 -12.83 11.86 -2.42
N SER A 87 -11.79 12.71 -2.39
CA SER A 87 -10.57 12.49 -3.17
C SER A 87 -9.88 11.18 -2.80
N CYS A 88 -9.87 10.83 -1.51
CA CYS A 88 -9.37 9.53 -1.05
C CYS A 88 -10.21 8.37 -1.61
N PHE A 89 -11.54 8.48 -1.62
CA PHE A 89 -12.41 7.44 -2.17
C PHE A 89 -12.23 7.23 -3.68
N GLU A 90 -12.06 8.31 -4.45
CA GLU A 90 -11.73 8.24 -5.88
C GLU A 90 -10.42 7.48 -6.10
N ARG A 91 -9.38 7.83 -5.34
CA ARG A 91 -8.08 7.15 -5.40
C ARG A 91 -8.16 5.68 -4.96
N LEU A 92 -8.91 5.37 -3.90
CA LEU A 92 -9.17 3.98 -3.48
C LEU A 92 -9.83 3.16 -4.59
N THR A 93 -10.74 3.77 -5.36
CA THR A 93 -11.40 3.09 -6.47
C THR A 93 -10.39 2.64 -7.53
N LEU A 94 -9.42 3.51 -7.87
CA LEU A 94 -8.33 3.19 -8.80
C LEU A 94 -7.40 2.09 -8.23
N ILE A 95 -6.97 2.25 -6.98
CA ILE A 95 -6.10 1.29 -6.27
C ILE A 95 -6.74 -0.10 -6.22
N LYS A 96 -8.02 -0.17 -5.86
CA LYS A 96 -8.78 -1.42 -5.80
C LYS A 96 -8.87 -2.08 -7.18
N ALA A 97 -9.16 -1.30 -8.22
CA ALA A 97 -9.23 -1.82 -9.59
C ALA A 97 -7.88 -2.42 -10.04
N GLN A 98 -6.77 -1.71 -9.81
CA GLN A 98 -5.42 -2.21 -10.10
C GLN A 98 -5.10 -3.49 -9.31
N ARG A 99 -5.39 -3.52 -8.00
CA ARG A 99 -5.20 -4.70 -7.15
C ARG A 99 -6.01 -5.90 -7.64
N ASP A 100 -7.25 -5.70 -8.07
CA ASP A 100 -8.11 -6.76 -8.57
C ASP A 100 -7.65 -7.27 -9.95
N GLN A 101 -7.16 -6.38 -10.82
CA GLN A 101 -6.51 -6.77 -12.07
C GLN A 101 -5.31 -7.68 -11.80
N LEU A 102 -4.44 -7.34 -10.84
CA LEU A 102 -3.31 -8.19 -10.46
C LEU A 102 -3.74 -9.58 -9.97
N LYS A 103 -4.86 -9.67 -9.24
CA LYS A 103 -5.43 -10.96 -8.83
C LYS A 103 -5.96 -11.77 -10.01
N VAL A 104 -6.68 -11.13 -10.93
CA VAL A 104 -7.25 -11.77 -12.11
C VAL A 104 -6.19 -12.21 -13.12
N ASN A 105 -5.10 -11.45 -13.24
CA ASN A 105 -4.00 -11.73 -14.16
C ASN A 105 -3.05 -12.82 -13.66
N LYS A 106 -3.16 -13.21 -12.38
CA LYS A 106 -2.36 -14.30 -11.80
C LYS A 106 -2.57 -15.59 -12.62
N GLY A 107 -1.50 -16.14 -13.17
CA GLY A 107 -1.54 -17.35 -14.00
C GLY A 107 -2.10 -17.18 -15.42
N LYS A 108 -2.50 -15.98 -15.87
CA LYS A 108 -2.98 -15.76 -17.25
C LYS A 108 -1.82 -15.41 -18.18
N LYS A 109 -1.84 -15.89 -19.43
CA LYS A 109 -0.80 -15.62 -20.44
C LYS A 109 -0.88 -14.23 -21.08
N ASN A 110 -2.01 -13.53 -21.03
CA ASN A 110 -2.12 -12.19 -21.60
C ASN A 110 -2.68 -11.25 -20.54
N ILE A 111 -2.01 -10.12 -20.31
CA ILE A 111 -2.52 -9.04 -19.47
C ILE A 111 -3.39 -8.14 -20.34
N GLN A 112 -4.63 -7.92 -19.92
CA GLN A 112 -5.44 -6.80 -20.42
C GLN A 112 -5.42 -5.73 -19.34
N SER A 113 -4.63 -4.67 -19.50
CA SER A 113 -4.64 -3.54 -18.57
C SER A 113 -4.27 -2.23 -19.26
N ALA A 114 -4.96 -1.16 -18.87
CA ALA A 114 -4.67 0.22 -19.26
C ALA A 114 -3.51 0.84 -18.45
N ASP A 115 -3.20 0.28 -17.26
CA ASP A 115 -2.01 0.60 -16.47
C ASP A 115 -1.35 -0.70 -15.99
N PRO A 116 -0.50 -1.32 -16.82
CA PRO A 116 0.06 -2.64 -16.54
C PRO A 116 1.02 -2.64 -15.34
N LEU A 117 1.52 -1.47 -14.91
CA LEU A 117 2.43 -1.35 -13.77
C LEU A 117 1.71 -1.12 -12.43
N CYS A 118 0.40 -0.85 -12.45
CA CYS A 118 -0.43 -0.73 -11.26
C CYS A 118 0.17 0.25 -10.23
N ARG A 119 0.54 1.45 -10.69
CA ARG A 119 1.39 2.38 -9.91
C ARG A 119 0.68 2.90 -8.66
N ASP A 120 -0.62 3.17 -8.72
CA ASP A 120 -1.36 3.66 -7.55
C ASP A 120 -1.43 2.61 -6.44
N PHE A 121 -1.59 1.34 -6.78
CA PHE A 121 -1.56 0.25 -5.81
C PHE A 121 -0.19 0.13 -5.14
N LEU A 122 0.90 0.23 -5.90
CA LEU A 122 2.24 0.23 -5.32
C LEU A 122 2.50 1.47 -4.46
N ALA A 123 2.05 2.64 -4.91
CA ALA A 123 2.12 3.89 -4.15
C ALA A 123 1.32 3.82 -2.83
N ASP A 124 0.18 3.13 -2.81
CA ASP A 124 -0.60 2.93 -1.59
C ASP A 124 0.13 2.06 -0.56
N ILE A 125 0.82 1.00 -1.00
CA ILE A 125 1.66 0.20 -0.09
C ILE A 125 2.77 1.05 0.52
N VAL A 126 3.42 1.91 -0.26
CA VAL A 126 4.45 2.84 0.24
C VAL A 126 3.84 3.86 1.21
N ALA A 127 2.70 4.44 0.89
CA ALA A 127 2.00 5.38 1.78
C ALA A 127 1.58 4.72 3.10
N ASN A 128 1.10 3.48 3.05
CA ASN A 128 0.77 2.72 4.25
C ASN A 128 2.04 2.43 5.07
N ALA A 129 3.17 2.09 4.45
CA ALA A 129 4.45 1.96 5.15
C ALA A 129 4.88 3.26 5.85
N ILE A 130 4.71 4.41 5.19
CA ILE A 130 5.00 5.72 5.78
C ILE A 130 4.11 5.97 7.01
N ARG A 131 2.81 5.69 6.95
CA ARG A 131 1.92 5.83 8.12
C ARG A 131 2.37 4.93 9.28
N ARG A 132 2.73 3.67 9.00
CA ARG A 132 3.24 2.73 10.02
C ARG A 132 4.50 3.27 10.70
N ALA A 133 5.43 3.83 9.95
CA ALA A 133 6.68 4.36 10.50
C ALA A 133 6.50 5.71 11.21
N GLU A 134 5.91 6.70 10.53
CA GLU A 134 5.99 8.10 10.97
C GLU A 134 4.86 8.50 11.91
N VAL A 135 3.72 7.80 11.85
CA VAL A 135 2.57 8.08 12.72
C VAL A 135 2.51 7.10 13.89
N GLU A 136 2.84 5.83 13.65
CA GLU A 136 2.74 4.76 14.66
C GLU A 136 4.08 4.28 15.22
N HIS A 137 5.22 4.74 14.68
CA HIS A 137 6.58 4.32 15.09
C HIS A 137 6.83 2.81 14.98
N LYS A 138 6.17 2.15 14.03
CA LYS A 138 6.30 0.71 13.73
C LYS A 138 7.26 0.49 12.55
N TYR A 139 8.56 0.69 12.76
CA TYR A 139 9.56 0.66 11.69
C TYR A 139 9.74 -0.71 11.04
N ASP A 140 9.69 -1.80 11.80
CA ASP A 140 9.73 -3.16 11.26
C ASP A 140 8.59 -3.43 10.27
N ASP A 141 7.38 -3.01 10.65
CA ASP A 141 6.16 -3.18 9.88
C ASP A 141 6.20 -2.35 8.58
N ALA A 142 6.78 -1.15 8.66
CA ALA A 142 7.03 -0.28 7.52
C ALA A 142 8.07 -0.87 6.55
N VAL A 143 9.23 -1.33 7.03
CA VAL A 143 10.26 -1.94 6.17
C VAL A 143 9.73 -3.19 5.48
N ALA A 144 8.94 -4.02 6.15
CA ALA A 144 8.32 -5.19 5.53
C ALA A 144 7.37 -4.82 4.37
N ARG A 145 6.59 -3.73 4.51
CA ARG A 145 5.72 -3.21 3.44
C ARG A 145 6.52 -2.63 2.28
N LEU A 146 7.55 -1.84 2.56
CA LEU A 146 8.43 -1.29 1.51
C LEU A 146 9.11 -2.41 0.72
N TYR A 147 9.57 -3.45 1.40
CA TYR A 147 10.11 -4.64 0.75
C TYR A 147 9.06 -5.33 -0.13
N SER A 148 7.83 -5.48 0.37
CA SER A 148 6.73 -6.05 -0.41
C SER A 148 6.40 -5.23 -1.66
N ALA A 149 6.48 -3.89 -1.57
CA ALA A 149 6.26 -3.00 -2.71
C ALA A 149 7.33 -3.19 -3.80
N ILE A 150 8.61 -3.23 -3.41
CA ILE A 150 9.73 -3.52 -4.31
C ILE A 150 9.57 -4.91 -4.95
N GLU A 151 9.19 -5.91 -4.16
CA GLU A 151 8.96 -7.26 -4.64
C GLU A 151 7.85 -7.32 -5.70
N LYS A 152 6.72 -6.65 -5.42
CA LYS A 152 5.61 -6.58 -6.36
C LYS A 152 6.00 -5.84 -7.64
N MET A 153 6.80 -4.78 -7.57
CA MET A 153 7.26 -4.06 -8.76
C MET A 153 8.02 -4.99 -9.72
N ALA A 154 8.96 -5.79 -9.22
CA ALA A 154 9.68 -6.77 -10.05
C ALA A 154 8.73 -7.80 -10.69
N LYS A 155 7.80 -8.34 -9.89
CA LYS A 155 6.80 -9.32 -10.36
C LYS A 155 5.89 -8.75 -11.44
N ILE A 156 5.38 -7.54 -11.22
CA ILE A 156 4.49 -6.85 -12.14
C ILE A 156 5.24 -6.53 -13.44
N THR A 157 6.46 -6.02 -13.35
CA THR A 157 7.30 -5.69 -14.53
C THR A 157 7.60 -6.93 -15.37
N LEU A 158 8.07 -8.02 -14.74
CA LEU A 158 8.31 -9.29 -15.43
C LEU A 158 7.07 -9.80 -16.16
N LYS A 159 5.91 -9.65 -15.52
CA LYS A 159 4.65 -10.11 -16.07
C LYS A 159 4.16 -9.19 -17.20
N ALA A 160 4.23 -7.87 -17.02
CA ALA A 160 3.77 -6.87 -17.96
C ALA A 160 4.57 -6.85 -19.25
N ASP A 161 5.90 -6.83 -19.13
CA ASP A 161 6.77 -6.55 -20.27
C ASP A 161 7.27 -7.82 -20.96
N PHE A 162 7.31 -8.94 -20.21
CA PHE A 162 7.90 -10.21 -20.68
C PHE A 162 7.00 -11.42 -20.49
N ASN A 163 5.81 -11.24 -19.91
CA ASN A 163 4.86 -12.32 -19.60
C ASN A 163 5.37 -13.40 -18.63
N PHE A 164 6.47 -13.15 -17.91
CA PHE A 164 6.97 -14.07 -16.91
C PHE A 164 6.17 -13.98 -15.61
N ASP A 165 5.56 -15.09 -15.21
CA ASP A 165 5.05 -15.26 -13.85
C ASP A 165 6.17 -15.81 -12.97
N ASN A 166 6.80 -14.95 -12.19
CA ASN A 166 7.95 -15.32 -11.37
C ASN A 166 7.64 -16.40 -10.31
N SER A 167 6.37 -16.73 -10.08
CA SER A 167 5.97 -17.81 -9.17
C SER A 167 5.85 -19.17 -9.85
N ALA A 168 5.84 -19.20 -11.18
CA ALA A 168 5.60 -20.37 -12.00
C ALA A 168 6.14 -20.18 -13.43
N ILE A 169 7.46 -19.99 -13.59
CA ILE A 169 8.08 -19.85 -14.90
C ILE A 169 8.20 -21.23 -15.56
N ASP A 170 7.60 -21.39 -16.73
CA ASP A 170 7.79 -22.56 -17.59
C ASP A 170 9.03 -22.36 -18.48
N VAL A 171 10.15 -22.96 -18.08
CA VAL A 171 11.45 -22.82 -18.75
C VAL A 171 11.39 -23.28 -20.21
N ASP A 172 10.58 -24.29 -20.51
CA ASP A 172 10.44 -24.83 -21.86
C ASP A 172 9.75 -23.85 -22.82
N SER A 173 9.03 -22.87 -22.28
CA SER A 173 8.38 -21.80 -23.05
C SER A 173 9.30 -20.62 -23.38
N VAL A 174 10.51 -20.60 -22.82
CA VAL A 174 11.50 -19.53 -23.03
C VAL A 174 12.29 -19.81 -24.31
N THR A 175 12.26 -18.86 -25.25
CA THR A 175 12.93 -18.98 -26.54
C THR A 175 14.38 -18.48 -26.54
N ASP A 176 14.74 -17.59 -25.61
CA ASP A 176 16.10 -17.11 -25.45
C ASP A 176 16.95 -18.15 -24.71
N GLU A 177 17.95 -18.70 -25.37
CA GLU A 177 18.76 -19.81 -24.85
C GLU A 177 19.63 -19.41 -23.65
N MET A 178 20.08 -18.15 -23.60
CA MET A 178 20.85 -17.63 -22.47
C MET A 178 19.97 -17.52 -21.22
N ILE A 179 18.77 -16.94 -21.36
CA ILE A 179 17.79 -16.85 -20.28
C ILE A 179 17.34 -18.23 -19.84
N LYS A 180 17.09 -19.13 -20.79
CA LYS A 180 16.71 -20.52 -20.52
C LYS A 180 17.78 -21.24 -19.70
N THR A 181 19.03 -21.20 -20.13
CA THR A 181 20.17 -21.79 -19.41
C THR A 181 20.28 -21.23 -17.99
N TRP A 182 20.14 -19.92 -17.83
CA TRP A 182 20.19 -19.28 -16.52
C TRP A 182 19.03 -19.72 -15.61
N LEU A 183 17.81 -19.84 -16.16
CA LEU A 183 16.64 -20.34 -15.44
C LEU A 183 16.80 -21.79 -15.04
N GLU A 184 17.32 -22.66 -15.91
CA GLU A 184 17.60 -24.07 -15.58
C GLU A 184 18.55 -24.18 -14.39
N ALA A 185 19.56 -23.31 -14.30
CA ALA A 185 20.46 -23.25 -13.15
C ALA A 185 19.78 -22.82 -11.83
N GLN A 186 18.58 -22.24 -11.88
CA GLN A 186 17.76 -21.93 -10.70
C GLN A 186 16.79 -23.05 -10.31
N ARG A 187 16.71 -24.13 -11.10
CA ARG A 187 15.78 -25.24 -10.85
C ARG A 187 16.19 -25.97 -9.57
N TYR A 188 15.22 -26.18 -8.68
CA TYR A 188 15.40 -27.01 -7.50
C TYR A 188 14.65 -28.33 -7.70
N GLY A 189 15.39 -29.44 -7.78
CA GLY A 189 14.82 -30.77 -7.99
C GLY A 189 14.20 -30.96 -9.38
N ALA A 190 13.19 -31.82 -9.46
CA ALA A 190 12.55 -32.24 -10.71
C ALA A 190 11.33 -31.38 -11.11
N GLU A 191 11.11 -30.24 -10.46
CA GLU A 191 9.96 -29.38 -10.76
C GLU A 191 10.10 -28.73 -12.15
N LYS A 192 9.03 -28.83 -12.94
CA LYS A 192 8.96 -28.21 -14.27
C LYS A 192 8.91 -26.68 -14.18
N LEU A 193 8.17 -26.16 -13.20
CA LEU A 193 7.95 -24.72 -13.02
C LEU A 193 8.94 -24.15 -12.00
N ILE A 194 9.52 -23.01 -12.31
CA ILE A 194 10.49 -22.35 -11.44
C ILE A 194 9.85 -21.15 -10.73
N LYS A 195 10.02 -21.10 -9.40
CA LYS A 195 9.68 -19.95 -8.57
C LYS A 195 10.93 -19.13 -8.25
N LEU A 196 10.97 -17.89 -8.71
CA LEU A 196 12.07 -16.97 -8.45
C LEU A 196 11.80 -16.11 -7.20
N PRO A 197 12.74 -16.05 -6.24
CA PRO A 197 12.72 -15.05 -5.17
C PRO A 197 13.02 -13.65 -5.75
N LEU A 198 12.97 -12.63 -4.88
CA LEU A 198 13.12 -11.23 -5.30
C LEU A 198 14.42 -10.95 -6.05
N SER A 199 15.57 -11.30 -5.47
CA SER A 199 16.89 -11.06 -6.07
C SER A 199 16.95 -11.64 -7.48
N ARG A 200 16.56 -12.91 -7.63
CA ARG A 200 16.51 -13.60 -8.92
C ARG A 200 15.53 -12.97 -9.91
N SER A 201 14.42 -12.40 -9.44
CA SER A 201 13.47 -11.69 -10.31
C SER A 201 14.09 -10.42 -10.91
N PHE A 202 14.88 -9.67 -10.14
CA PHE A 202 15.62 -8.52 -10.66
C PHE A 202 16.84 -8.90 -11.50
N GLU A 203 17.53 -9.99 -11.16
CA GLU A 203 18.60 -10.53 -12.00
C GLU A 203 18.06 -10.93 -13.38
N LEU A 204 16.89 -11.56 -13.44
CA LEU A 204 16.21 -11.85 -14.70
C LEU A 204 15.89 -10.57 -15.47
N LEU A 205 15.36 -9.53 -14.82
CA LEU A 205 15.15 -8.22 -15.45
C LEU A 205 16.46 -7.60 -15.97
N PHE A 206 17.58 -7.80 -15.27
CA PHE A 206 18.89 -7.34 -15.71
C PHE A 206 19.36 -8.09 -16.97
N LEU A 207 19.20 -9.41 -17.01
CA LEU A 207 19.52 -10.23 -18.18
C LEU A 207 18.65 -9.88 -19.40
N LEU A 208 17.38 -9.55 -19.16
CA LEU A 208 16.44 -9.02 -20.15
C LEU A 208 16.71 -7.55 -20.52
N GLN A 209 17.81 -6.97 -20.02
CA GLN A 209 18.26 -5.59 -20.23
C GLN A 209 17.27 -4.50 -19.80
N HIS A 210 16.30 -4.84 -18.95
CA HIS A 210 15.30 -3.91 -18.47
C HIS A 210 15.92 -2.87 -17.52
N PRO A 211 15.59 -1.56 -17.62
CA PRO A 211 16.16 -0.51 -16.77
C PRO A 211 16.05 -0.79 -15.27
N LEU A 212 14.92 -1.37 -14.84
CA LEU A 212 14.69 -1.73 -13.44
C LEU A 212 15.73 -2.75 -12.92
N GLY A 213 16.16 -3.70 -13.75
CA GLY A 213 17.19 -4.68 -13.39
C GLY A 213 18.58 -4.04 -13.29
N LYS A 214 18.90 -3.08 -14.16
CA LYS A 214 20.16 -2.30 -14.10
C LYS A 214 20.24 -1.49 -12.80
N GLN A 215 19.17 -0.76 -12.51
CA GLN A 215 19.04 0.00 -11.27
C GLN A 215 19.14 -0.90 -10.02
N PHE A 216 18.60 -2.11 -10.09
CA PHE A 216 18.73 -3.07 -8.99
C PHE A 216 20.17 -3.46 -8.74
N LYS A 217 20.92 -3.75 -9.81
CA LYS A 217 22.34 -4.11 -9.71
C LYS A 217 23.18 -2.98 -9.09
N GLU A 218 22.88 -1.73 -9.43
CA GLU A 218 23.56 -0.55 -8.86
C GLU A 218 23.27 -0.37 -7.36
N GLN A 219 22.06 -0.71 -6.91
CA GLN A 219 21.61 -0.54 -5.53
C GLN A 219 21.71 -1.83 -4.69
N GLN A 220 22.20 -2.93 -5.27
CA GLN A 220 22.13 -4.27 -4.70
C GLN A 220 22.77 -4.34 -3.31
N GLN A 221 24.00 -3.81 -3.17
CA GLN A 221 24.73 -3.83 -1.90
C GLN A 221 23.98 -3.08 -0.80
N GLN A 222 23.37 -1.93 -1.13
CA GLN A 222 22.62 -1.15 -0.16
C GLN A 222 21.33 -1.85 0.26
N LEU A 223 20.61 -2.43 -0.71
CA LEU A 223 19.40 -3.20 -0.43
C LEU A 223 19.71 -4.43 0.42
N GLU A 224 20.74 -5.20 0.08
CA GLU A 224 21.17 -6.37 0.86
C GLU A 224 21.51 -6.00 2.31
N LYS A 225 22.19 -4.86 2.52
CA LYS A 225 22.48 -4.34 3.87
C LYS A 225 21.19 -4.05 4.65
N VAL A 226 20.23 -3.35 4.05
CA VAL A 226 18.95 -3.02 4.70
C VAL A 226 18.13 -4.29 5.00
N LEU A 227 18.12 -5.26 4.08
CA LEU A 227 17.41 -6.53 4.26
C LEU A 227 18.06 -7.44 5.29
N SER A 228 19.40 -7.44 5.38
CA SER A 228 20.13 -8.16 6.42
C SER A 228 19.72 -7.65 7.82
N ILE A 229 19.63 -6.33 8.01
CA ILE A 229 19.13 -5.74 9.27
C ILE A 229 17.71 -6.22 9.56
N ARG A 230 16.80 -6.16 8.56
CA ARG A 230 15.42 -6.64 8.72
C ARG A 230 15.34 -8.12 9.08
N ASN A 231 16.19 -8.97 8.52
CA ASN A 231 16.19 -10.39 8.84
C ASN A 231 16.63 -10.67 10.30
N GLY A 232 17.47 -9.81 10.86
CA GLY A 232 17.91 -9.85 12.26
C GLY A 232 16.87 -9.34 13.27
N THR A 233 15.70 -8.87 12.83
CA THR A 233 14.70 -8.31 13.76
C THR A 233 13.68 -9.33 14.27
N ILE A 234 13.03 -8.98 15.39
CA ILE A 234 12.07 -9.82 16.10
C ILE A 234 10.84 -10.19 15.25
N LEU A 235 10.43 -9.34 14.31
CA LEU A 235 9.31 -9.63 13.40
C LEU A 235 9.73 -10.47 12.19
N ALA A 236 11.01 -10.82 12.06
CA ALA A 236 11.53 -11.72 11.04
C ALA A 236 12.11 -12.98 11.70
N HIS A 237 13.43 -13.04 11.90
CA HIS A 237 14.13 -14.23 12.36
C HIS A 237 15.14 -13.98 13.48
N GLY A 238 15.30 -12.73 13.95
CA GLY A 238 16.23 -12.38 15.02
C GLY A 238 15.56 -11.77 16.24
N TYR A 239 16.25 -10.86 16.93
CA TYR A 239 15.85 -10.34 18.24
C TYR A 239 15.87 -8.81 18.34
N ASP A 240 16.39 -8.12 17.32
CA ASP A 240 16.55 -6.67 17.32
C ASP A 240 15.31 -5.95 16.77
N SER A 241 15.29 -4.61 16.84
CA SER A 241 14.26 -3.76 16.20
C SER A 241 14.83 -2.98 15.03
N VAL A 242 13.98 -2.63 14.05
CA VAL A 242 14.38 -1.74 12.96
C VAL A 242 14.47 -0.31 13.48
N SER A 243 15.59 0.37 13.18
CA SER A 243 15.76 1.80 13.48
C SER A 243 15.04 2.70 12.47
N GLU A 244 14.70 3.93 12.87
CA GLU A 244 14.19 4.97 11.97
C GLU A 244 15.13 5.23 10.79
N LYS A 245 16.45 5.19 11.03
CA LYS A 245 17.47 5.33 9.98
C LYS A 245 17.36 4.23 8.93
N THR A 246 17.23 2.97 9.37
CA THR A 246 17.07 1.82 8.47
C THR A 246 15.78 1.93 7.66
N TYR A 247 14.68 2.36 8.29
CA TYR A 247 13.43 2.67 7.59
C TYR A 247 13.65 3.77 6.53
N GLY A 248 14.31 4.88 6.87
CA GLY A 248 14.56 5.98 5.95
C GLY A 248 15.43 5.57 4.75
N GLU A 249 16.43 4.72 4.95
CA GLU A 249 17.22 4.12 3.87
C GLU A 249 16.34 3.25 2.97
N MET A 250 15.50 2.38 3.56
CA MET A 250 14.57 1.54 2.80
C MET A 250 13.55 2.35 1.99
N LEU A 251 13.00 3.42 2.56
CA LEU A 251 12.02 4.27 1.89
C LEU A 251 12.62 4.94 0.65
N LYS A 252 13.84 5.47 0.77
CA LYS A 252 14.56 6.07 -0.37
C LYS A 252 14.74 5.07 -1.51
N ILE A 253 15.16 3.85 -1.17
CA ILE A 253 15.33 2.76 -2.14
C ILE A 253 13.99 2.40 -2.81
N ALA A 254 12.91 2.27 -2.02
CA ALA A 254 11.59 1.95 -2.55
C ALA A 254 11.05 3.03 -3.49
N LEU A 255 11.13 4.31 -3.11
CA LEU A 255 10.71 5.42 -3.98
C LEU A 255 11.47 5.43 -5.30
N LEU A 256 12.79 5.21 -5.24
CA LEU A 256 13.65 5.12 -6.42
C LEU A 256 13.25 3.96 -7.34
N PHE A 257 13.04 2.75 -6.81
CA PHE A 257 12.65 1.58 -7.63
C PHE A 257 11.25 1.68 -8.24
N LEU A 258 10.32 2.26 -7.51
CA LEU A 258 8.94 2.40 -7.98
C LEU A 258 8.77 3.64 -8.87
N GLY A 259 9.79 4.51 -8.98
CA GLY A 259 9.71 5.77 -9.71
C GLY A 259 8.65 6.70 -9.11
N LEU A 260 8.54 6.73 -7.79
CA LEU A 260 7.53 7.49 -7.06
C LEU A 260 8.14 8.71 -6.39
N ASP A 261 7.41 9.82 -6.43
CA ASP A 261 7.65 10.96 -5.57
C ASP A 261 6.78 10.85 -4.31
N ARG A 262 7.37 11.14 -3.16
CA ARG A 262 6.68 11.17 -1.87
C ARG A 262 5.49 12.15 -1.88
N SER A 263 5.57 13.26 -2.61
CA SER A 263 4.50 14.26 -2.73
C SER A 263 3.24 13.72 -3.41
N ASN A 264 3.37 12.66 -4.20
CA ASN A 264 2.29 12.10 -5.02
C ASN A 264 1.64 10.86 -4.39
N LEU A 265 2.12 10.44 -3.22
CA LEU A 265 1.60 9.27 -2.51
C LEU A 265 0.20 9.53 -1.93
N PRO A 266 -0.64 8.49 -1.77
CA PRO A 266 -1.94 8.64 -1.11
C PRO A 266 -1.78 9.17 0.32
N VAL A 267 -2.43 10.30 0.62
CA VAL A 267 -2.47 10.88 1.97
C VAL A 267 -3.89 10.77 2.49
N PHE A 268 -4.04 10.23 3.70
CA PHE A 268 -5.35 10.16 4.34
C PHE A 268 -5.81 11.54 4.82
N PRO A 269 -7.13 11.77 4.91
CA PRO A 269 -7.67 13.05 5.32
C PRO A 269 -7.14 13.47 6.69
N GLN A 270 -6.95 14.77 6.87
CA GLN A 270 -6.62 15.35 8.17
C GLN A 270 -7.84 16.06 8.73
N MET A 271 -8.20 15.73 9.96
CA MET A 271 -9.15 16.51 10.75
C MET A 271 -8.41 17.73 11.32
N SER A 272 -8.91 18.92 11.04
CA SER A 272 -8.35 20.18 11.56
C SER A 272 -9.47 21.04 12.13
N TRP A 273 -10.22 20.48 13.07
CA TRP A 273 -11.50 21.06 13.49
C TRP A 273 -11.33 22.15 14.53
N GLY A 274 -10.17 22.26 15.18
CA GLY A 274 -9.84 23.39 16.06
C GLY A 274 -10.85 23.60 17.20
N TYR A 275 -10.68 24.63 18.02
CA TYR A 275 -11.56 24.90 19.16
C TYR A 275 -12.91 25.56 18.77
N GLN A 276 -13.28 25.58 17.48
CA GLN A 276 -14.55 26.17 17.06
C GLN A 276 -15.63 25.10 17.18
N GLY A 277 -16.22 25.09 18.37
CA GLY A 277 -17.21 24.12 18.82
C GLY A 277 -18.35 23.94 17.85
N LEU A 278 -18.73 22.68 17.66
CA LEU A 278 -20.13 22.33 17.49
C LEU A 278 -20.83 22.59 18.83
N SER A 279 -20.99 23.87 19.21
CA SER A 279 -22.07 24.28 20.10
C SER A 279 -23.37 24.00 19.36
#